data_AF-A0A352FQU5-F1
#
_entry.id   AF-A0A352FQU5-F1
#
_cell.length_a   1.000
_cell.length_b   1.000
_cell.length_c   1.000
_cell.angle_alpha   90.00
_cell.angle_beta   90.00
_cell.angle_gamma   90.00
#
_symmetry.space_group_name_H-M   'P 1'
#
loop_
_entity.id
_entity.type
_entity.pdbx_description
1 polymer ?
#
loop_
_entity_poly.entity_id
_entity_poly.type
_entity_poly.pdbx_seq_one_letter_code
_entity_poly.pdbx_strand_id
1 'polypeptide(L)'
;MLCHEFEDQLTDYLDGTLDVEAHKNFAEHAMRCPLCHDLLGEVKSTLVACSASEAPPAGVGLEARILMKTMPETAIACAEFEDYLTDYLDGFLVAPLYHRWERHAALCESCSELPGDVVRSIGACYTYKQDELAVPAGLEARILQSTIGNVVPQQVRAPFTSRLVEWVRGALDPIVSPQLATVATMLLVAMFVLTNTVSTDGSVGGIYHASLQLAQRTADNATRSSVVPDGMKNLEGSVDDLMGTDKASDTSDEANKNQNQANQNNASPNPQSKPKSNGAQPKGR
;
A
#
# COMPACT_ATOMS: atom_id res chain seq x y z
N MET A 1 51.42 -44.27 13.40
CA MET A 1 51.51 -42.99 14.11
C MET A 1 51.40 -43.21 15.61
N LEU A 2 51.87 -42.23 16.37
CA LEU A 2 51.70 -42.09 17.82
C LEU A 2 50.47 -41.21 18.11
N CYS A 3 49.90 -41.29 19.32
CA CYS A 3 48.68 -40.53 19.66
C CYS A 3 48.88 -39.00 19.60
N HIS A 4 50.08 -38.49 19.89
CA HIS A 4 50.39 -37.05 19.75
C HIS A 4 50.32 -36.61 18.27
N GLU A 5 50.89 -37.40 17.35
CA GLU A 5 50.82 -37.14 15.90
C GLU A 5 49.38 -37.17 15.38
N PHE A 6 48.48 -37.90 16.07
CA PHE A 6 47.06 -37.96 15.75
C PHE A 6 46.32 -36.70 16.19
N GLU A 7 46.62 -36.17 17.38
CA GLU A 7 46.05 -34.90 17.86
C GLU A 7 46.51 -33.72 16.98
N ASP A 8 47.80 -33.68 16.61
CA ASP A 8 48.34 -32.64 15.72
C ASP A 8 47.68 -32.64 14.32
N GLN A 9 47.41 -33.84 13.76
CA GLN A 9 46.86 -34.01 12.41
C GLN A 9 45.31 -34.05 12.37
N LEU A 10 44.63 -33.91 13.51
CA LEU A 10 43.18 -34.07 13.61
C LEU A 10 42.43 -33.03 12.78
N THR A 11 42.85 -31.76 12.82
CA THR A 11 42.25 -30.68 12.04
C THR A 11 42.43 -30.94 10.54
N ASP A 12 43.65 -31.26 10.11
CA ASP A 12 43.95 -31.57 8.70
C ASP A 12 43.19 -32.81 8.19
N TYR A 13 42.92 -33.79 9.06
CA TYR A 13 42.10 -34.95 8.73
C TYR A 13 40.62 -34.57 8.51
N LEU A 14 40.08 -33.65 9.32
CA LEU A 14 38.69 -33.20 9.25
C LEU A 14 38.45 -32.22 8.09
N ASP A 15 39.41 -31.35 7.81
CA ASP A 15 39.40 -30.42 6.68
C ASP A 15 39.74 -31.11 5.33
N GLY A 16 40.24 -32.36 5.38
CA GLY A 16 40.57 -33.15 4.19
C GLY A 16 41.85 -32.71 3.47
N THR A 17 42.76 -32.04 4.18
CA THR A 17 44.03 -31.52 3.65
C THR A 17 45.17 -32.53 3.70
N LEU A 18 45.03 -33.62 4.47
CA LEU A 18 46.00 -34.72 4.53
C LEU A 18 46.16 -35.46 3.19
N ASP A 19 47.39 -35.88 2.90
CA ASP A 19 47.69 -36.80 1.79
C ASP A 19 47.02 -38.17 1.99
N VAL A 20 46.78 -38.88 0.87
CA VAL A 20 46.06 -40.16 0.81
C VAL A 20 46.73 -41.25 1.66
N GLU A 21 48.06 -41.27 1.79
CA GLU A 21 48.75 -42.23 2.66
C GLU A 21 48.62 -41.86 4.14
N ALA A 22 48.74 -40.57 4.48
CA ALA A 22 48.53 -40.06 5.83
C ALA A 22 47.09 -40.30 6.31
N HIS A 23 46.09 -40.03 5.46
CA HIS A 23 44.68 -40.22 5.76
C HIS A 23 44.34 -41.71 6.05
N LYS A 24 44.97 -42.66 5.34
CA LYS A 24 44.83 -44.10 5.63
C LYS A 24 45.48 -44.48 6.95
N ASN A 25 46.69 -44.00 7.23
CA ASN A 25 47.40 -44.28 8.48
C ASN A 25 46.65 -43.70 9.70
N PHE A 26 46.05 -42.51 9.54
CA PHE A 26 45.18 -41.87 10.51
C PHE A 26 43.93 -42.71 10.79
N ALA A 27 43.25 -43.16 9.73
CA ALA A 27 42.08 -44.02 9.84
C ALA A 27 42.40 -45.38 10.48
N GLU A 28 43.53 -46.02 10.15
CA GLU A 28 43.95 -47.27 10.83
C GLU A 28 44.18 -47.02 12.33
N HIS A 29 44.84 -45.93 12.70
CA HIS A 29 45.07 -45.60 14.11
C HIS A 29 43.77 -45.30 14.86
N ALA A 30 42.85 -44.53 14.26
CA ALA A 30 41.52 -44.27 14.81
C ALA A 30 40.73 -45.57 15.04
N MET A 31 40.86 -46.58 14.18
CA MET A 31 40.18 -47.87 14.35
C MET A 31 40.86 -48.80 15.37
N ARG A 32 42.11 -48.51 15.76
CA ARG A 32 42.96 -49.40 16.57
C ARG A 32 43.24 -48.86 17.97
N CYS A 33 43.15 -47.55 18.18
CA CYS A 33 43.33 -46.87 19.46
C CYS A 33 41.99 -46.32 19.95
N PRO A 34 41.39 -46.87 21.04
CA PRO A 34 40.08 -46.43 21.51
C PRO A 34 40.07 -44.97 21.99
N LEU A 35 41.15 -44.48 22.59
CA LEU A 35 41.24 -43.08 23.03
C LEU A 35 41.15 -42.09 21.85
N CYS A 36 41.87 -42.39 20.77
CA CYS A 36 41.86 -41.57 19.55
C CYS A 36 40.56 -41.74 18.75
N HIS A 37 39.95 -42.93 18.79
CA HIS A 37 38.60 -43.17 18.26
C HIS A 37 37.57 -42.26 18.94
N ASP A 38 37.56 -42.27 20.27
CA ASP A 38 36.56 -41.57 21.07
C ASP A 38 36.75 -40.04 20.93
N LEU A 39 37.99 -39.54 20.94
CA LEU A 39 38.30 -38.14 20.67
C LEU A 39 37.85 -37.69 19.27
N LEU A 40 38.07 -38.51 18.22
CA LEU A 40 37.56 -38.23 16.88
C LEU A 40 36.02 -38.26 16.82
N GLY A 41 35.39 -39.14 17.59
CA GLY A 41 33.94 -39.23 17.75
C GLY A 41 33.36 -37.99 18.44
N GLU A 42 33.98 -37.55 19.54
CA GLU A 42 33.63 -36.33 20.28
C GLU A 42 33.74 -35.10 19.37
N VAL A 43 34.88 -34.89 18.70
CA VAL A 43 35.06 -33.73 17.80
C VAL A 43 34.12 -33.76 16.60
N LYS A 44 33.81 -34.92 16.03
CA LYS A 44 32.77 -35.03 15.00
C LYS A 44 31.38 -34.71 15.57
N SER A 45 31.06 -35.15 16.78
CA SER A 45 29.78 -34.86 17.42
C SER A 45 29.61 -33.37 17.74
N THR A 46 30.67 -32.68 18.16
CA THR A 46 30.63 -31.23 18.41
C THR A 46 30.56 -30.44 17.11
N LEU A 47 31.26 -30.85 16.04
CA LEU A 47 31.09 -30.24 14.71
C LEU A 47 29.66 -30.39 14.18
N VAL A 48 29.02 -31.55 14.37
CA VAL A 48 27.60 -31.76 14.01
C VAL A 48 26.70 -30.89 14.88
N ALA A 49 26.94 -30.78 16.19
CA ALA A 49 26.17 -29.92 17.08
C ALA A 49 26.31 -28.42 16.72
N CYS A 50 27.53 -27.95 16.39
CA CYS A 50 27.79 -26.58 15.98
C CYS A 50 27.19 -26.26 14.60
N SER A 51 27.28 -27.16 13.63
CA SER A 51 26.67 -26.96 12.30
C SER A 51 25.14 -27.07 12.30
N ALA A 52 24.56 -27.78 13.27
CA ALA A 52 23.11 -27.81 13.52
C ALA A 52 22.62 -26.63 14.41
N SER A 53 23.53 -25.89 15.06
CA SER A 53 23.16 -24.71 15.85
C SER A 53 22.81 -23.53 14.95
N GLU A 54 21.80 -22.75 15.35
CA GLU A 54 21.43 -21.53 14.63
C GLU A 54 22.60 -20.54 14.68
N ALA A 55 23.03 -20.06 13.51
CA ALA A 55 24.13 -19.11 13.42
C ALA A 55 23.81 -17.86 14.24
N PRO A 56 24.73 -17.37 15.09
CA PRO A 56 24.47 -16.17 15.88
C PRO A 56 24.15 -15.01 14.92
N PRO A 57 23.17 -14.15 15.23
CA PRO A 57 22.82 -13.02 14.39
C PRO A 57 24.06 -12.16 14.16
N ALA A 58 24.27 -11.73 12.91
CA ALA A 58 25.39 -10.87 12.57
C ALA A 58 25.38 -9.64 13.46
N GLY A 59 26.47 -9.42 14.20
CA GLY A 59 26.59 -8.24 15.05
C GLY A 59 26.43 -6.97 14.23
N VAL A 60 25.72 -5.98 14.79
CA VAL A 60 25.67 -4.62 14.26
C VAL A 60 27.10 -4.12 13.96
N GLY A 61 27.27 -3.45 12.82
CA GLY A 61 28.59 -3.06 12.31
C GLY A 61 29.50 -4.17 11.76
N LEU A 62 29.11 -5.46 11.76
CA LEU A 62 29.91 -6.50 11.08
C LEU A 62 30.01 -6.22 9.57
N GLU A 63 28.90 -5.88 8.92
CA GLU A 63 28.90 -5.48 7.50
C GLU A 63 29.75 -4.23 7.24
N ALA A 64 29.70 -3.21 8.10
CA ALA A 64 30.57 -2.03 7.99
C ALA A 64 32.06 -2.44 7.97
N ARG A 65 32.47 -3.32 8.90
CA ARG A 65 33.86 -3.80 8.99
C ARG A 65 34.25 -4.69 7.81
N ILE A 66 33.32 -5.46 7.25
CA ILE A 66 33.56 -6.25 6.03
C ILE A 66 33.76 -5.30 4.84
N LEU A 67 32.82 -4.36 4.61
CA LEU A 67 32.88 -3.40 3.51
C LEU A 67 34.14 -2.52 3.56
N MET A 68 34.52 -2.03 4.75
CA MET A 68 35.77 -1.29 4.95
C MET A 68 37.03 -2.11 4.60
N LYS A 69 36.99 -3.44 4.76
CA LYS A 69 38.12 -4.34 4.45
C LYS A 69 38.12 -4.86 3.01
N THR A 70 36.96 -5.00 2.37
CA THR A 70 36.83 -5.61 1.03
C THR A 70 36.61 -4.59 -0.09
N MET A 71 36.01 -3.44 0.20
CA MET A 71 35.61 -2.42 -0.80
C MET A 71 35.78 -0.98 -0.26
N PRO A 72 37.00 -0.57 0.16
CA PRO A 72 37.24 0.73 0.79
C PRO A 72 36.84 1.92 -0.10
N GLU A 73 36.99 1.81 -1.41
CA GLU A 73 36.57 2.82 -2.41
C GLU A 73 35.07 3.18 -2.32
N THR A 74 34.24 2.27 -1.79
CA THR A 74 32.80 2.50 -1.61
C THR A 74 32.45 2.95 -0.20
N ALA A 75 33.36 2.79 0.76
CA ALA A 75 33.16 3.20 2.14
C ALA A 75 33.54 4.68 2.34
N ILE A 76 33.08 5.25 3.44
CA ILE A 76 33.27 6.65 3.86
C ILE A 76 33.67 6.60 5.33
N ALA A 77 34.62 7.45 5.74
CA ALA A 77 35.07 7.49 7.14
C ALA A 77 34.12 8.33 8.02
N CYS A 78 34.11 8.10 9.34
CA CYS A 78 33.25 8.86 10.26
C CYS A 78 33.47 10.38 10.19
N ALA A 79 34.73 10.83 9.99
CA ALA A 79 35.04 12.25 9.82
C ALA A 79 34.42 12.82 8.53
N GLU A 80 34.59 12.13 7.39
CA GLU A 80 33.99 12.51 6.10
C GLU A 80 32.44 12.45 6.16
N PHE A 81 31.88 11.54 6.97
CA PHE A 81 30.43 11.48 7.24
C PHE A 81 29.92 12.73 7.98
N GLU A 82 30.66 13.19 9.00
CA GLU A 82 30.36 14.41 9.74
C GLU A 82 30.54 15.67 8.88
N ASP A 83 31.59 15.74 8.05
CA ASP A 83 31.83 16.84 7.11
C ASP A 83 30.66 17.04 6.13
N TYR A 84 30.01 15.95 5.70
CA TYR A 84 28.85 15.96 4.80
C TYR A 84 27.48 16.00 5.49
N LEU A 85 27.44 16.06 6.83
CA LEU A 85 26.18 16.03 7.58
C LEU A 85 25.29 17.25 7.26
N THR A 86 25.86 18.45 7.15
CA THR A 86 25.09 19.65 6.78
C THR A 86 24.63 19.59 5.33
N ASP A 87 25.49 19.15 4.40
CA ASP A 87 25.15 19.01 2.98
C ASP A 87 24.01 17.99 2.76
N TYR A 88 23.93 16.95 3.60
CA TYR A 88 22.80 16.02 3.64
C TYR A 88 21.52 16.69 4.15
N LEU A 89 21.58 17.42 5.27
CA LEU A 89 20.43 18.07 5.89
C LEU A 89 19.85 19.21 5.03
N ASP A 90 20.71 19.94 4.32
CA ASP A 90 20.31 21.00 3.37
C ASP A 90 19.91 20.45 1.99
N GLY A 91 20.14 19.16 1.72
CA GLY A 91 19.76 18.50 0.47
C GLY A 91 20.69 18.75 -0.73
N PHE A 92 21.94 19.17 -0.48
CA PHE A 92 22.97 19.41 -1.51
C PHE A 92 23.82 18.19 -1.85
N LEU A 93 23.69 17.10 -1.10
CA LEU A 93 24.51 15.90 -1.25
C LEU A 93 24.26 15.18 -2.59
N VAL A 94 25.32 15.01 -3.39
CA VAL A 94 25.22 14.41 -4.75
C VAL A 94 24.91 12.91 -4.67
N ALA A 95 24.04 12.40 -5.55
CA ALA A 95 23.51 11.03 -5.49
C ALA A 95 24.53 9.88 -5.27
N PRO A 96 25.74 9.86 -5.89
CA PRO A 96 26.73 8.80 -5.62
C PRO A 96 27.32 8.86 -4.20
N LEU A 97 27.39 10.05 -3.61
CA LEU A 97 27.83 10.28 -2.23
C LEU A 97 26.70 9.98 -1.25
N TYR A 98 25.46 10.37 -1.58
CA TYR A 98 24.25 10.10 -0.81
C TYR A 98 24.11 8.62 -0.42
N HIS A 99 24.22 7.69 -1.37
CA HIS A 99 24.11 6.25 -1.08
C HIS A 99 25.30 5.66 -0.30
N ARG A 100 26.47 6.33 -0.30
CA ARG A 100 27.61 5.96 0.56
C ARG A 100 27.39 6.46 1.99
N TRP A 101 26.89 7.69 2.11
CA TRP A 101 26.59 8.35 3.38
C TRP A 101 25.43 7.66 4.14
N GLU A 102 24.30 7.38 3.47
CA GLU A 102 23.17 6.63 4.06
C GLU A 102 23.61 5.25 4.56
N ARG A 103 24.47 4.56 3.80
CA ARG A 103 25.00 3.25 4.17
C ARG A 103 25.90 3.34 5.40
N HIS A 104 26.66 4.42 5.56
CA HIS A 104 27.45 4.66 6.76
C HIS A 104 26.54 4.91 7.97
N ALA A 105 25.51 5.77 7.84
CA ALA A 105 24.53 5.96 8.90
C ALA A 105 23.84 4.64 9.30
N ALA A 106 23.47 3.79 8.33
CA ALA A 106 22.80 2.52 8.61
C ALA A 106 23.70 1.46 9.27
N LEU A 107 25.00 1.45 8.99
CA LEU A 107 25.91 0.37 9.42
C LEU A 107 26.89 0.77 10.54
N CYS A 108 27.09 2.06 10.82
CA CYS A 108 28.04 2.54 11.80
C CYS A 108 27.37 2.90 13.14
N GLU A 109 27.67 2.16 14.20
CA GLU A 109 27.09 2.33 15.54
C GLU A 109 27.27 3.74 16.14
N SER A 110 28.37 4.43 15.82
CA SER A 110 28.64 5.78 16.33
C SER A 110 27.92 6.89 15.56
N CYS A 111 27.55 6.64 14.31
CA CYS A 111 27.08 7.66 13.38
C CYS A 111 25.58 7.51 13.03
N SER A 112 24.93 6.41 13.43
CA SER A 112 23.53 6.11 13.10
C SER A 112 22.53 7.07 13.73
N GLU A 113 22.72 7.45 15.01
CA GLU A 113 21.84 8.39 15.72
C GLU A 113 22.15 9.87 15.42
N LEU A 114 23.37 10.19 14.96
CA LEU A 114 23.85 11.57 14.85
C LEU A 114 22.95 12.47 13.98
N PRO A 115 22.49 12.06 12.78
CA PRO A 115 21.57 12.87 11.99
C PRO A 115 20.23 13.10 12.70
N GLY A 116 19.73 12.08 13.41
CA GLY A 116 18.51 12.15 14.21
C GLY A 116 18.64 13.15 15.35
N ASP A 117 19.74 13.12 16.10
CA ASP A 117 20.03 14.06 17.17
C ASP A 117 20.18 15.50 16.67
N VAL A 118 20.85 15.70 15.54
CA VAL A 118 20.99 17.04 14.94
C VAL A 118 19.63 17.58 14.50
N VAL A 119 18.79 16.79 13.81
CA VAL A 119 17.42 17.20 13.45
C VAL A 119 16.55 17.47 14.69
N ARG A 120 16.64 16.63 15.74
CA ARG A 120 15.97 16.86 17.03
C ARG A 120 16.40 18.20 17.66
N SER A 121 17.69 18.51 17.64
CA SER A 121 18.25 19.76 18.20
C SER A 121 17.84 21.01 17.41
N ILE A 122 17.80 20.92 16.08
CA ILE A 122 17.33 21.97 15.16
C ILE A 122 15.84 22.23 15.39
N GLY A 123 15.03 21.17 15.47
CA GLY A 123 13.59 21.27 15.80
C GLY A 123 13.34 21.97 17.14
N ALA A 124 14.10 21.61 18.18
CA ALA A 124 14.04 22.31 19.47
C ALA A 124 14.40 23.80 19.32
N CYS A 125 15.47 24.13 18.57
CA CYS A 125 15.86 25.51 18.32
C CYS A 125 14.75 26.32 17.61
N TYR A 126 14.06 25.75 16.63
CA TYR A 126 12.90 26.41 16.01
C TYR A 126 11.78 26.66 17.03
N THR A 127 11.40 25.66 17.85
CA THR A 127 10.33 25.84 18.85
C THR A 127 10.63 26.89 19.93
N TYR A 128 11.90 27.11 20.27
CA TYR A 128 12.29 28.10 21.30
C TYR A 128 12.67 29.48 20.74
N LYS A 129 12.95 29.61 19.42
CA LYS A 129 13.37 30.88 18.79
C LYS A 129 12.40 31.42 17.74
N GLN A 130 11.33 30.70 17.41
CA GLN A 130 10.23 31.27 16.63
C GLN A 130 9.42 32.22 17.51
N ASP A 131 9.90 33.47 17.62
CA ASP A 131 8.97 34.60 17.66
C ASP A 131 8.09 34.48 16.40
N GLU A 132 6.78 34.33 16.57
CA GLU A 132 5.83 34.19 15.46
C GLU A 132 5.84 35.49 14.62
N LEU A 133 6.67 35.53 13.57
CA LEU A 133 6.62 36.61 12.59
C LEU A 133 5.24 36.60 11.95
N ALA A 134 4.53 37.71 12.09
CA ALA A 134 3.20 37.89 11.55
C ALA A 134 3.18 37.54 10.05
N VAL A 135 2.44 36.49 9.70
CA VAL A 135 2.28 36.01 8.34
C VAL A 135 1.70 37.16 7.49
N PRO A 136 2.24 37.44 6.28
CA PRO A 136 1.71 38.49 5.43
C PRO A 136 0.21 38.31 5.18
N ALA A 137 -0.59 39.35 5.42
CA ALA A 137 -2.04 39.29 5.32
C ALA A 137 -2.50 38.71 3.97
N GLY A 138 -3.33 37.67 4.01
CA GLY A 138 -3.83 36.98 2.82
C GLY A 138 -2.87 35.97 2.18
N LEU A 139 -1.70 35.66 2.78
CA LEU A 139 -0.87 34.53 2.34
C LEU A 139 -1.66 33.21 2.39
N GLU A 140 -2.39 33.00 3.49
CA GLU A 140 -3.31 31.87 3.69
C GLU A 140 -4.33 31.72 2.55
N ALA A 141 -4.98 32.82 2.15
CA ALA A 141 -5.95 32.83 1.06
C ALA A 141 -5.29 32.55 -0.30
N ARG A 142 -4.05 33.03 -0.50
CA ARG A 142 -3.27 32.77 -1.72
C ARG A 142 -2.81 31.31 -1.80
N ILE A 143 -2.42 30.71 -0.68
CA ILE A 143 -2.08 29.27 -0.59
C ILE A 143 -3.33 28.45 -0.86
N LEU A 144 -4.45 28.71 -0.18
CA LEU A 144 -5.73 28.05 -0.43
C LEU A 144 -6.16 28.14 -1.89
N GLN A 145 -6.07 29.32 -2.51
CA GLN A 145 -6.36 29.51 -3.94
C GLN A 145 -5.39 28.77 -4.89
N SER A 146 -4.16 28.48 -4.45
CA SER A 146 -3.15 27.76 -5.27
C SER A 146 -3.22 26.24 -5.07
N THR A 147 -3.65 25.77 -3.91
CA THR A 147 -3.69 24.34 -3.54
C THR A 147 -5.08 23.72 -3.75
N ILE A 148 -6.16 24.49 -3.62
CA ILE A 148 -7.51 24.11 -4.04
C ILE A 148 -7.61 24.34 -5.56
N GLY A 149 -7.21 23.33 -6.34
CA GLY A 149 -7.01 23.46 -7.77
C GLY A 149 -8.22 24.00 -8.56
N ASN A 150 -7.95 24.98 -9.43
CA ASN A 150 -8.76 25.35 -10.61
C ASN A 150 -10.28 25.49 -10.44
N VAL A 151 -10.74 26.27 -9.44
CA VAL A 151 -12.16 26.73 -9.36
C VAL A 151 -12.32 28.26 -9.28
N VAL A 152 -11.38 29.01 -9.84
CA VAL A 152 -11.71 30.34 -10.39
C VAL A 152 -11.86 30.18 -11.91
N PRO A 153 -13.09 30.05 -12.44
CA PRO A 153 -13.31 30.24 -13.86
C PRO A 153 -13.01 31.70 -14.17
N GLN A 154 -11.77 31.96 -14.60
CA GLN A 154 -11.40 33.21 -15.25
C GLN A 154 -12.44 33.44 -16.34
N GLN A 155 -13.19 34.55 -16.27
CA GLN A 155 -14.37 34.81 -17.09
C GLN A 155 -14.01 35.15 -18.54
N VAL A 156 -13.17 34.34 -19.17
CA VAL A 156 -13.00 34.27 -20.61
C VAL A 156 -14.33 33.78 -21.14
N ARG A 157 -15.06 34.70 -21.79
CA ARG A 157 -16.38 34.48 -22.39
C ARG A 157 -16.29 33.39 -23.46
N ALA A 158 -16.42 32.14 -23.04
CA ALA A 158 -16.27 30.99 -23.93
C ALA A 158 -17.31 31.06 -25.06
N PRO A 159 -16.91 30.79 -26.32
CA PRO A 159 -17.82 30.85 -27.46
C PRO A 159 -18.96 29.84 -27.29
N PHE A 160 -20.14 30.17 -27.82
CA PHE A 160 -21.38 29.37 -27.66
C PHE A 160 -21.22 27.88 -28.01
N THR A 161 -20.27 27.53 -28.88
CA THR A 161 -19.95 26.16 -29.25
C THR A 161 -19.45 25.30 -28.08
N SER A 162 -18.67 25.85 -27.13
CA SER A 162 -18.18 25.05 -26.00
C SER A 162 -19.29 24.69 -25.01
N ARG A 163 -20.24 25.61 -24.80
CA ARG A 163 -21.44 25.37 -23.97
C ARG A 163 -22.35 24.28 -24.58
N LEU A 164 -22.43 24.22 -25.90
CA LEU A 164 -23.18 23.16 -26.58
C LEU A 164 -22.49 21.79 -26.38
N VAL A 165 -21.16 21.74 -26.46
CA VAL A 165 -20.39 20.51 -26.24
C VAL A 165 -20.48 20.03 -24.79
N GLU A 166 -20.41 20.93 -23.80
CA GLU A 166 -20.61 20.60 -22.39
C GLU A 166 -22.03 20.11 -22.10
N TRP A 167 -23.06 20.72 -22.72
CA TRP A 167 -24.45 20.27 -22.60
C TRP A 167 -24.66 18.89 -23.22
N VAL A 168 -24.11 18.63 -24.41
CA VAL A 168 -24.16 17.29 -25.04
C VAL A 168 -23.41 16.26 -24.18
N ARG A 169 -22.23 16.61 -23.65
CA ARG A 169 -21.45 15.69 -22.79
C ARG A 169 -22.18 15.40 -21.47
N GLY A 170 -22.74 16.41 -20.83
CA GLY A 170 -23.56 16.26 -19.62
C GLY A 170 -24.90 15.51 -19.85
N ALA A 171 -25.38 15.44 -21.09
CA ALA A 171 -26.53 14.61 -21.46
C ALA A 171 -26.16 13.14 -21.76
N LEU A 172 -24.89 12.84 -22.04
CA LEU A 172 -24.38 11.47 -22.23
C LEU A 172 -23.78 10.84 -20.96
N ASP A 173 -23.35 11.62 -19.97
CA ASP A 173 -22.69 11.12 -18.75
C ASP A 173 -23.59 10.58 -17.60
N PRO A 174 -24.93 10.73 -17.57
CA PRO A 174 -25.76 9.97 -16.64
C PRO A 174 -26.19 8.64 -17.29
N ILE A 175 -25.89 7.52 -16.61
CA ILE A 175 -26.26 6.14 -16.98
C ILE A 175 -25.28 5.44 -17.96
N VAL A 176 -24.03 5.28 -17.54
CA VAL A 176 -23.21 4.10 -17.89
C VAL A 176 -23.06 3.21 -16.66
N SER A 177 -24.16 2.56 -16.25
CA SER A 177 -24.09 1.45 -15.31
C SER A 177 -23.66 0.17 -16.05
N PRO A 178 -22.85 -0.72 -15.45
CA PRO A 178 -22.26 -1.86 -16.17
C PRO A 178 -23.30 -2.88 -16.70
N GLN A 179 -24.54 -2.85 -16.18
CA GLN A 179 -25.62 -3.71 -16.64
C GLN A 179 -26.33 -3.22 -17.92
N LEU A 180 -26.20 -1.93 -18.26
CA LEU A 180 -26.79 -1.38 -19.50
C LEU A 180 -25.81 -1.43 -20.68
N ALA A 181 -24.52 -1.57 -20.43
CA ALA A 181 -23.50 -1.73 -21.48
C ALA A 181 -23.70 -3.01 -22.31
N THR A 182 -24.14 -4.12 -21.70
CA THR A 182 -24.45 -5.37 -22.41
C THR A 182 -25.71 -5.25 -23.28
N VAL A 183 -26.74 -4.54 -22.80
CA VAL A 183 -27.95 -4.26 -23.58
C VAL A 183 -27.64 -3.32 -24.74
N ALA A 184 -26.89 -2.24 -24.49
CA ALA A 184 -26.48 -1.28 -25.51
C ALA A 184 -25.58 -1.91 -26.59
N THR A 185 -24.64 -2.77 -26.21
CA THR A 185 -23.82 -3.50 -27.20
C THR A 185 -24.63 -4.53 -27.98
N MET A 186 -25.56 -5.27 -27.37
CA MET A 186 -26.49 -6.15 -28.10
C MET A 186 -27.39 -5.37 -29.07
N LEU A 187 -27.87 -4.19 -28.68
CA LEU A 187 -28.71 -3.34 -29.53
C LEU A 187 -27.91 -2.72 -30.68
N LEU A 188 -26.67 -2.29 -30.44
CA LEU A 188 -25.75 -1.82 -31.48
C LEU A 188 -25.35 -2.95 -32.44
N VAL A 189 -25.08 -4.17 -31.95
CA VAL A 189 -24.83 -5.35 -32.79
C VAL A 189 -26.08 -5.70 -33.60
N ALA A 190 -27.28 -5.65 -33.03
CA ALA A 190 -28.52 -5.85 -33.77
C ALA A 190 -28.73 -4.79 -34.85
N MET A 191 -28.54 -3.50 -34.53
CA MET A 191 -28.56 -2.38 -35.50
C MET A 191 -27.53 -2.58 -36.63
N PHE A 192 -26.32 -3.00 -36.29
CA PHE A 192 -25.23 -3.25 -37.24
C PHE A 192 -25.52 -4.46 -38.14
N VAL A 193 -26.10 -5.53 -37.60
CA VAL A 193 -26.54 -6.69 -38.39
C VAL A 193 -27.71 -6.29 -39.29
N LEU A 194 -28.71 -5.56 -38.80
CA LEU A 194 -29.84 -5.10 -39.63
C LEU A 194 -29.39 -4.15 -40.75
N THR A 195 -28.45 -3.23 -40.49
CA THR A 195 -27.89 -2.38 -41.55
C THR A 195 -27.18 -3.21 -42.62
N ASN A 196 -26.27 -4.12 -42.23
CA ASN A 196 -25.50 -4.91 -43.19
C ASN A 196 -26.29 -6.04 -43.89
N THR A 197 -27.37 -6.57 -43.29
CA THR A 197 -28.14 -7.70 -43.87
C THR A 197 -29.39 -7.27 -44.64
N VAL A 198 -29.92 -6.06 -44.40
CA VAL A 198 -31.17 -5.58 -45.02
C VAL A 198 -30.97 -4.35 -45.92
N SER A 199 -29.84 -3.63 -45.80
CA SER A 199 -29.59 -2.40 -46.58
C SER A 199 -28.49 -2.59 -47.62
N THR A 200 -28.86 -2.73 -48.90
CA THR A 200 -27.91 -2.84 -50.02
C THR A 200 -27.19 -1.53 -50.36
N ASP A 201 -27.44 -0.44 -49.62
CA ASP A 201 -26.92 0.91 -49.90
C ASP A 201 -26.55 1.72 -48.63
N GLY A 202 -26.38 1.05 -47.47
CA GLY A 202 -25.81 1.63 -46.24
C GLY A 202 -26.50 2.86 -45.61
N SER A 203 -27.61 3.34 -46.17
CA SER A 203 -28.24 4.62 -45.81
C SER A 203 -29.50 4.46 -44.94
N VAL A 204 -29.65 5.34 -43.95
CA VAL A 204 -30.82 5.39 -43.04
C VAL A 204 -32.14 5.55 -43.81
N GLY A 205 -32.13 6.25 -44.95
CA GLY A 205 -33.31 6.35 -45.82
C GLY A 205 -33.74 5.02 -46.43
N GLY A 206 -32.77 4.16 -46.77
CA GLY A 206 -33.04 2.81 -47.30
C GLY A 206 -33.74 1.92 -46.26
N ILE A 207 -33.35 2.03 -44.98
CA ILE A 207 -33.97 1.30 -43.87
C ILE A 207 -35.44 1.72 -43.69
N TYR A 208 -35.75 3.02 -43.82
CA TYR A 208 -37.14 3.50 -43.72
C TYR A 208 -38.03 2.98 -44.87
N HIS A 209 -37.52 2.97 -46.10
CA HIS A 209 -38.30 2.42 -47.23
C HIS A 209 -38.42 0.89 -47.17
N ALA A 210 -37.36 0.18 -46.76
CA ALA A 210 -37.38 -1.26 -46.56
C ALA A 210 -38.31 -1.67 -45.41
N SER A 211 -38.31 -0.93 -44.29
CA SER A 211 -39.19 -1.20 -43.14
C SER A 211 -40.66 -0.92 -43.49
N LEU A 212 -40.96 0.13 -44.27
CA LEU A 212 -42.31 0.35 -44.81
C LEU A 212 -42.76 -0.79 -45.74
N GLN A 213 -41.89 -1.28 -46.64
CA GLN A 213 -42.21 -2.46 -47.47
C GLN A 213 -42.40 -3.74 -46.65
N LEU A 214 -41.60 -3.96 -45.60
CA LEU A 214 -41.77 -5.11 -44.71
C LEU A 214 -43.04 -4.99 -43.86
N ALA A 215 -43.36 -3.80 -43.37
CA ALA A 215 -44.58 -3.51 -42.63
C ALA A 215 -45.81 -3.72 -43.52
N GLN A 216 -45.77 -3.27 -44.77
CA GLN A 216 -46.85 -3.49 -45.74
C GLN A 216 -47.02 -4.99 -46.07
N ARG A 217 -45.93 -5.73 -46.33
CA ARG A 217 -46.01 -7.20 -46.49
C ARG A 217 -46.47 -7.93 -45.22
N THR A 218 -46.18 -7.40 -44.03
CA THR A 218 -46.65 -7.96 -42.76
C THR A 218 -48.12 -7.64 -42.53
N ALA A 219 -48.60 -6.45 -42.90
CA ALA A 219 -50.02 -6.09 -42.86
C ALA A 219 -50.85 -6.89 -43.87
N ASP A 220 -50.34 -7.08 -45.10
CA ASP A 220 -50.96 -7.91 -46.14
C ASP A 220 -50.99 -9.40 -45.77
N ASN A 221 -50.04 -9.88 -44.95
CA ASN A 221 -50.06 -11.24 -44.41
C ASN A 221 -50.90 -11.37 -43.12
N ALA A 222 -50.94 -10.34 -42.26
CA ALA A 222 -51.75 -10.33 -41.04
C ALA A 222 -53.25 -10.25 -41.37
N THR A 223 -53.63 -9.46 -42.38
CA THR A 223 -55.00 -9.44 -42.92
C THR A 223 -55.38 -10.74 -43.64
N ARG A 224 -54.41 -11.59 -43.99
CA ARG A 224 -54.60 -12.93 -44.56
C ARG A 224 -54.52 -14.09 -43.57
N SER A 225 -54.11 -13.86 -42.31
CA SER A 225 -53.87 -14.91 -41.33
C SER A 225 -54.74 -14.73 -40.09
N SER A 226 -55.89 -15.41 -40.08
CA SER A 226 -56.96 -15.24 -39.09
C SER A 226 -56.74 -16.02 -37.79
N VAL A 227 -55.65 -15.75 -37.04
CA VAL A 227 -55.44 -16.27 -35.67
C VAL A 227 -54.69 -15.27 -34.78
N VAL A 228 -55.38 -14.66 -33.80
CA VAL A 228 -54.77 -13.90 -32.69
C VAL A 228 -55.56 -14.16 -31.40
N PRO A 229 -54.95 -14.67 -30.31
CA PRO A 229 -55.62 -14.83 -29.01
C PRO A 229 -55.30 -13.69 -28.01
N ASP A 230 -56.28 -12.82 -27.81
CA ASP A 230 -56.79 -12.24 -26.54
C ASP A 230 -55.88 -11.89 -25.34
N GLY A 231 -54.58 -11.65 -25.50
CA GLY A 231 -53.66 -11.30 -24.40
C GLY A 231 -53.53 -9.81 -24.02
N MET A 232 -54.04 -8.88 -24.84
CA MET A 232 -53.55 -7.49 -24.85
C MET A 232 -54.39 -6.45 -24.06
N LYS A 233 -55.57 -6.82 -23.53
CA LYS A 233 -56.58 -5.85 -23.05
C LYS A 233 -56.40 -5.30 -21.62
N ASN A 234 -55.37 -5.74 -20.88
CA ASN A 234 -55.20 -5.42 -19.45
C ASN A 234 -54.10 -4.38 -19.13
N LEU A 235 -53.60 -3.64 -20.14
CA LEU A 235 -52.52 -2.65 -19.95
C LEU A 235 -52.97 -1.17 -20.09
N GLU A 236 -54.20 -0.91 -20.52
CA GLU A 236 -54.69 0.45 -20.78
C GLU A 236 -55.08 1.23 -19.51
N GLY A 237 -55.38 0.54 -18.39
CA GLY A 237 -55.91 1.17 -17.17
C GLY A 237 -54.88 1.63 -16.13
N SER A 238 -53.57 1.54 -16.40
CA SER A 238 -52.51 1.76 -15.39
C SER A 238 -51.67 3.04 -15.61
N VAL A 239 -52.02 3.87 -16.60
CA VAL A 239 -51.18 5.02 -17.02
C VAL A 239 -51.78 6.38 -16.60
N ASP A 240 -53.09 6.47 -16.36
CA ASP A 240 -53.74 7.72 -15.92
C ASP A 240 -53.41 8.15 -14.48
N ASP A 241 -52.95 7.23 -13.62
CA ASP A 241 -52.77 7.47 -12.17
C ASP A 241 -51.39 8.06 -11.79
N LEU A 242 -50.61 8.53 -12.79
CA LEU A 242 -49.21 8.98 -12.62
C LEU A 242 -48.91 10.41 -13.14
N MET A 243 -49.91 11.19 -13.57
CA MET A 243 -49.72 12.61 -13.94
C MET A 243 -50.81 13.55 -13.41
N GLY A 244 -50.49 14.30 -12.35
CA GLY A 244 -51.29 15.43 -11.83
C GLY A 244 -50.60 16.12 -10.64
N THR A 245 -49.63 17.02 -10.87
CA THR A 245 -49.77 18.50 -10.92
C THR A 245 -50.10 19.20 -9.58
N ASP A 246 -49.21 20.13 -9.19
CA ASP A 246 -49.22 20.88 -7.92
C ASP A 246 -50.38 21.89 -7.75
N LYS A 247 -50.83 22.10 -6.50
CA LYS A 247 -50.79 23.42 -5.81
C LYS A 247 -51.41 23.51 -4.38
N ALA A 248 -50.64 24.15 -3.49
CA ALA A 248 -51.03 25.20 -2.53
C ALA A 248 -51.80 24.88 -1.21
N SER A 249 -51.62 25.84 -0.28
CA SER A 249 -52.34 26.17 0.98
C SER A 249 -51.94 25.51 2.32
N ASP A 250 -51.33 26.37 3.17
CA ASP A 250 -51.66 26.72 4.56
C ASP A 250 -51.82 25.69 5.71
N THR A 251 -51.01 25.93 6.75
CA THR A 251 -51.22 25.76 8.21
C THR A 251 -52.23 24.75 8.74
N SER A 252 -51.75 23.77 9.53
CA SER A 252 -52.14 23.61 10.96
C SER A 252 -51.24 22.63 11.72
N ASP A 253 -51.04 22.96 13.01
CA ASP A 253 -50.99 22.10 14.20
C ASP A 253 -50.10 20.83 14.29
N GLU A 254 -49.05 20.99 15.10
CA GLU A 254 -48.82 20.28 16.37
C GLU A 254 -48.50 18.76 16.42
N ALA A 255 -47.72 18.40 17.44
CA ALA A 255 -47.40 17.05 17.91
C ALA A 255 -46.57 16.13 16.99
N ASN A 256 -45.24 16.12 17.21
CA ASN A 256 -44.58 14.83 17.41
C ASN A 256 -43.62 14.83 18.61
N LYS A 257 -43.51 13.65 19.22
CA LYS A 257 -43.09 13.38 20.59
C LYS A 257 -41.68 12.80 20.60
N ASN A 258 -40.94 13.07 21.68
CA ASN A 258 -39.91 12.22 22.27
C ASN A 258 -39.03 11.34 21.35
N GLN A 259 -37.76 11.69 21.28
CA GLN A 259 -36.71 10.74 21.68
C GLN A 259 -35.55 11.48 22.36
N ASN A 260 -35.63 11.62 23.69
CA ASN A 260 -34.50 12.04 24.51
C ASN A 260 -34.67 11.52 25.96
N GLN A 261 -34.07 10.37 26.26
CA GLN A 261 -33.80 9.78 27.59
C GLN A 261 -33.07 8.43 27.34
N ALA A 262 -32.07 8.00 28.11
CA ALA A 262 -31.29 8.72 29.13
C ALA A 262 -29.92 8.05 29.33
N ASN A 263 -28.94 8.86 29.71
CA ASN A 263 -27.76 8.44 30.48
C ASN A 263 -28.15 8.23 31.97
N GLN A 264 -27.22 7.76 32.82
CA GLN A 264 -27.31 7.54 34.29
C GLN A 264 -27.94 6.19 34.72
N ASN A 265 -27.60 5.54 35.84
CA ASN A 265 -26.77 5.85 37.02
C ASN A 265 -26.34 4.50 37.69
N ASN A 266 -25.46 4.32 38.71
CA ASN A 266 -24.63 5.19 39.58
C ASN A 266 -23.42 4.35 40.12
N ALA A 267 -22.68 4.83 41.13
CA ALA A 267 -21.52 4.20 41.78
C ALA A 267 -21.75 3.69 43.23
N SER A 268 -20.68 3.09 43.82
CA SER A 268 -20.25 3.12 45.26
C SER A 268 -20.53 1.88 46.15
N PRO A 269 -19.87 1.68 47.33
CA PRO A 269 -18.71 2.36 47.97
C PRO A 269 -17.57 1.43 48.53
N ASN A 270 -16.54 2.03 49.17
CA ASN A 270 -15.42 1.45 49.97
C ASN A 270 -15.84 1.26 51.48
N PRO A 271 -15.04 0.88 52.55
CA PRO A 271 -13.56 0.90 52.71
C PRO A 271 -12.81 -0.14 53.63
N GLN A 272 -11.46 -0.05 53.62
CA GLN A 272 -10.52 0.05 54.79
C GLN A 272 -9.53 -1.09 55.22
N SER A 273 -8.35 -0.61 55.68
CA SER A 273 -7.24 -1.25 56.45
C SER A 273 -6.20 -2.08 55.64
N LYS A 274 -4.87 -2.09 55.93
CA LYS A 274 -4.03 -1.44 56.97
C LYS A 274 -2.53 -1.50 56.55
N PRO A 275 -1.68 -0.46 56.77
CA PRO A 275 -0.22 -0.57 56.57
C PRO A 275 0.52 -0.94 57.86
N LYS A 276 1.76 -1.45 57.76
CA LYS A 276 2.65 -1.69 58.91
C LYS A 276 4.11 -1.48 58.54
N SER A 277 4.78 -0.56 59.22
CA SER A 277 6.24 -0.41 59.17
C SER A 277 6.90 -1.26 60.28
N ASN A 278 8.17 -1.61 60.07
CA ASN A 278 9.23 -1.55 61.08
C ASN A 278 10.57 -1.82 60.39
N GLY A 279 11.60 -1.04 60.71
CA GLY A 279 12.96 -1.25 60.22
C GLY A 279 13.88 -1.83 61.30
N ALA A 280 15.04 -2.32 60.90
CA ALA A 280 16.20 -2.51 61.78
C ALA A 280 17.49 -2.44 60.97
N GLN A 281 18.36 -1.48 61.33
CA GLN A 281 19.78 -1.50 61.02
C GLN A 281 20.47 -2.49 61.99
N PRO A 282 21.70 -2.94 61.70
CA PRO A 282 22.77 -2.44 62.57
C PRO A 282 24.09 -2.14 61.83
N LYS A 283 24.84 -1.19 62.38
CA LYS A 283 26.28 -1.03 62.09
C LYS A 283 27.10 -1.87 63.07
N GLY A 284 28.12 -2.53 62.53
CA GLY A 284 29.48 -2.53 63.09
C GLY A 284 29.80 -3.48 64.26
N ARG A 285 30.70 -4.42 63.97
CA ARG A 285 32.02 -4.42 64.62
C ARG A 285 33.08 -4.93 63.65
#